data_AF-A0A4Y6RUN0-F1
#
_entry.id   AF-A0A4Y6RUN0-F1
#
_cell.length_a   1.000
_cell.length_b   1.000
_cell.length_c   1.000
_cell.angle_alpha   90.00
_cell.angle_beta   90.00
_cell.angle_gamma   90.00
#
_symmetry.space_group_name_H-M   'P 1'
#
loop_
_entity.id
_entity.type
_entity.pdbx_description
1 polymer ?
#
loop_
_entity_poly.entity_id
_entity_poly.type
_entity_poly.pdbx_seq_one_letter_code
_entity_poly.pdbx_strand_id
1 'polypeptide(L)'
;MALKVELKPGERIIIGDSVITNDNQRTRLFIEGQAPILREKDILTPATADTPAKRVYLAVQLMYLSTDLEKIKEDYFTLVNDIVKAAPSTIPYVTRISNSILSGSFYKALKEARKLIEYEGTLISHVQTGSSGLPENSTGGSGVTKRAGSESADEGRSPAPADQG
;
A
#
# COMPACT_ATOMS: atom_id res chain seq x y z
N MET A 1 25.24 8.99 14.82
CA MET A 1 25.63 7.73 14.16
C MET A 1 25.97 8.04 12.72
N ALA A 2 27.07 7.50 12.19
CA ALA A 2 27.40 7.63 10.78
C ALA A 2 26.47 6.74 9.93
N LEU A 3 25.81 7.31 8.93
CA LEU A 3 25.08 6.55 7.93
C LEU A 3 26.08 6.04 6.88
N LYS A 4 26.20 4.72 6.76
CA LYS A 4 26.99 4.08 5.71
C LYS A 4 26.13 3.89 4.47
N VAL A 5 26.52 4.52 3.37
CA VAL A 5 25.86 4.42 2.06
C VAL A 5 26.83 3.86 1.03
N GLU A 6 26.31 3.08 0.11
CA GLU A 6 27.05 2.57 -1.04
C GLU A 6 26.29 2.98 -2.30
N LEU A 7 26.99 3.64 -3.23
CA LEU A 7 26.45 4.16 -4.48
C LEU A 7 27.02 3.36 -5.65
N LYS A 8 26.15 2.96 -6.57
CA LYS A 8 26.54 2.39 -7.86
C LYS A 8 27.02 3.49 -8.82
N PRO A 9 27.74 3.15 -9.90
CA PRO A 9 28.11 4.12 -10.92
C PRO A 9 26.89 4.89 -11.44
N GLY A 10 26.96 6.22 -11.48
CA GLY A 10 25.86 7.11 -11.89
C GLY A 10 24.70 7.27 -10.89
N GLU A 11 24.70 6.56 -9.75
CA GLU A 11 23.64 6.67 -8.73
C GLU A 11 23.76 8.00 -7.97
N ARG A 12 22.61 8.59 -7.66
CA ARG A 12 22.50 9.88 -6.96
C ARG A 12 21.98 9.72 -5.53
N ILE A 13 22.40 10.65 -4.68
CA ILE A 13 21.89 10.82 -3.32
C ILE A 13 21.70 12.31 -3.03
N ILE A 14 20.60 12.65 -2.37
CA ILE A 14 20.32 13.99 -1.85
C ILE A 14 20.73 14.05 -0.39
N ILE A 15 21.44 15.10 0.00
CA ILE A 15 21.79 15.43 1.38
C ILE A 15 21.45 16.90 1.63
N GLY A 16 20.39 17.16 2.40
CA GLY A 16 19.80 18.50 2.54
C GLY A 16 19.49 19.09 1.16
N ASP A 17 20.13 20.22 0.85
CA ASP A 17 19.95 20.94 -0.42
C ASP A 17 20.96 20.54 -1.51
N SER A 18 21.82 19.56 -1.23
CA SER A 18 22.88 19.12 -2.14
C SER A 18 22.58 17.78 -2.78
N VAL A 19 22.95 17.62 -4.05
CA VAL A 19 22.88 16.35 -4.78
C VAL A 19 24.29 15.85 -5.04
N ILE A 20 24.59 14.64 -4.61
CA ILE A 20 25.84 13.95 -4.89
C ILE A 20 25.57 12.90 -5.96
N THR A 21 26.30 12.97 -7.07
CA THR A 21 26.27 11.97 -8.14
C THR A 21 27.54 11.16 -8.08
N ASN A 22 27.42 9.84 -8.02
CA ASN A 22 28.58 8.97 -8.06
C ASN A 22 29.07 8.82 -9.51
N ASP A 23 30.40 8.84 -9.68
CA ASP A 23 31.04 8.71 -10.99
C ASP A 23 31.02 7.25 -11.48
N ASN A 24 32.09 6.75 -12.11
CA ASN A 24 32.10 5.47 -12.82
C ASN A 24 32.43 4.26 -11.92
N GLN A 25 32.85 4.49 -10.67
CA GLN A 25 33.21 3.42 -9.74
C GLN A 25 32.22 3.33 -8.58
N ARG A 26 32.01 2.11 -8.06
CA ARG A 26 31.19 1.91 -6.86
C ARG A 26 31.89 2.51 -5.64
N THR A 27 31.21 3.43 -4.96
CA THR A 27 31.80 4.21 -3.86
C THR A 27 31.02 3.99 -2.56
N ARG A 28 31.75 3.90 -1.44
CA ARG A 28 31.17 3.83 -0.09
C ARG A 28 31.41 5.15 0.62
N LEU A 29 30.35 5.75 1.11
CA LEU A 29 30.37 7.02 1.85
C LEU A 29 29.93 6.77 3.29
N PHE A 30 30.62 7.43 4.21
CA PHE A 30 30.20 7.56 5.60
C PHE A 30 29.74 9.00 5.80
N ILE A 31 28.45 9.16 6.10
CA ILE A 31 27.84 10.48 6.26
C ILE A 31 27.52 10.67 7.73
N GLU A 32 28.08 11.70 8.33
CA GLU A 32 27.81 12.09 9.72
C GLU A 32 27.09 13.43 9.74
N GLY A 33 25.96 13.50 10.45
CA GLY A 33 25.16 14.72 10.54
C GLY A 33 23.69 14.44 10.81
N GLN A 34 22.89 15.50 10.74
CA GLN A 34 21.43 15.48 10.92
C GLN A 34 20.67 15.94 9.66
N ALA A 35 21.39 16.22 8.57
CA ALA A 35 20.77 16.63 7.32
C ALA A 35 19.83 15.52 6.79
N PRO A 36 18.72 15.87 6.14
CA PRO A 36 17.87 14.91 5.42
C PRO A 36 18.68 14.17 4.36
N ILE A 37 18.52 12.85 4.25
CA ILE A 37 19.23 12.02 3.26
C ILE A 37 18.22 11.17 2.49
N LEU A 38 18.18 11.33 1.16
CA LEU A 38 17.35 10.52 0.25
C LEU A 38 18.21 9.89 -0.84
N ARG A 39 17.98 8.60 -1.12
CA ARG A 39 18.62 7.90 -2.25
C ARG A 39 17.77 8.07 -3.50
N GLU A 40 18.39 8.07 -4.67
CA GLU A 40 17.71 8.22 -5.96
C GLU A 40 16.52 7.27 -6.15
N LYS A 41 16.68 6.01 -5.76
CA LYS A 41 15.60 5.00 -5.83
C LYS A 41 14.36 5.33 -4.98
N ASP A 42 14.53 6.17 -3.97
CA ASP A 42 13.49 6.60 -3.05
C ASP A 42 13.00 8.01 -3.41
N ILE A 43 13.51 8.62 -4.48
CA ILE A 43 13.03 9.91 -4.98
C ILE A 43 11.87 9.68 -5.93
N LEU A 44 10.74 10.30 -5.61
CA LEU A 44 9.60 10.44 -6.48
C LEU A 44 9.56 11.86 -7.06
N THR A 45 9.23 11.98 -8.34
CA THR A 45 9.08 13.27 -9.02
C THR A 45 7.60 13.61 -9.20
N PRO A 46 7.22 14.90 -9.30
CA PRO A 46 5.84 15.28 -9.60
C PRO A 46 5.28 14.60 -10.87
N ALA A 47 6.13 14.39 -11.88
CA ALA A 47 5.73 13.73 -13.12
C ALA A 47 5.44 12.22 -12.95
N THR A 48 6.09 11.56 -11.98
CA THR A 48 5.91 10.13 -11.71
C THR A 48 4.92 9.84 -10.58
N ALA A 49 4.35 10.88 -9.96
CA ALA A 49 3.33 10.79 -8.92
C ALA A 49 1.91 10.70 -9.52
N ASP A 50 1.69 9.66 -10.31
CA ASP A 50 0.47 9.41 -11.08
C ASP A 50 -0.68 8.80 -10.28
N THR A 51 -0.44 8.31 -9.06
CA THR A 51 -1.48 7.72 -8.19
C THR A 51 -1.69 8.52 -6.89
N PRO A 52 -2.88 8.45 -6.25
CA PRO A 52 -3.15 9.12 -4.97
C PRO A 52 -2.12 8.78 -3.89
N ALA A 53 -1.78 7.51 -3.68
CA ALA A 53 -0.76 7.13 -2.69
C ALA A 53 0.62 7.71 -3.02
N LYS A 54 1.00 7.75 -4.31
CA LYS A 54 2.26 8.36 -4.75
C LYS A 54 2.27 9.88 -4.51
N ARG A 55 1.15 10.57 -4.69
CA ARG A 55 1.05 12.00 -4.36
C ARG A 55 1.21 12.25 -2.86
N VAL A 56 0.63 11.39 -2.01
CA VAL A 56 0.86 11.44 -0.57
C VAL A 56 2.35 11.23 -0.25
N TYR A 57 3.00 10.25 -0.87
CA TYR A 57 4.44 10.03 -0.72
C TYR A 57 5.27 11.26 -1.13
N LEU A 58 4.93 11.88 -2.27
CA LEU A 58 5.60 13.09 -2.74
C LEU A 58 5.46 14.24 -1.73
N ALA A 59 4.27 14.46 -1.16
CA ALA A 59 4.08 15.48 -0.15
C ALA A 59 4.97 15.22 1.09
N VAL A 60 5.03 13.99 1.58
CA VAL A 60 5.92 13.61 2.70
C VAL A 60 7.40 13.78 2.34
N GLN A 61 7.78 13.48 1.09
CA GLN A 61 9.13 13.70 0.59
C GLN A 61 9.51 15.18 0.60
N LEU A 62 8.60 16.05 0.16
CA LEU A 62 8.81 17.49 0.21
C LEU A 62 8.90 17.98 1.66
N MET A 63 8.06 17.48 2.57
CA MET A 63 8.21 17.80 4.01
C MET A 63 9.56 17.36 4.59
N TYR A 64 10.14 16.28 4.09
CA TYR A 64 11.43 15.80 4.56
C TYR A 64 12.60 16.63 4.05
N LEU A 65 12.49 17.16 2.82
CA LEU A 65 13.55 17.93 2.17
C LEU A 65 13.44 19.44 2.37
N SER A 66 12.24 19.98 2.54
CA SER A 66 11.98 21.41 2.57
C SER A 66 11.81 21.98 3.98
N THR A 67 12.16 23.25 4.11
CA THR A 67 12.00 24.03 5.34
C THR A 67 10.59 24.66 5.44
N ASP A 68 9.88 24.85 4.33
CA ASP A 68 8.53 25.43 4.28
C ASP A 68 7.46 24.35 4.48
N LEU A 69 7.19 24.02 5.75
CA LEU A 69 6.30 22.93 6.11
C LEU A 69 4.81 23.29 6.07
N GLU A 70 4.43 24.56 6.15
CA GLU A 70 3.02 24.95 6.31
C GLU A 70 2.21 24.64 5.06
N LYS A 71 2.66 25.13 3.92
CA LYS A 71 2.00 24.89 2.63
C LYS A 71 1.92 23.40 2.30
N ILE A 72 3.01 22.68 2.54
CA ILE A 72 3.08 21.23 2.24
C ILE A 72 2.14 20.44 3.16
N LYS A 73 1.92 20.89 4.40
CA LYS A 73 0.96 20.26 5.33
C LYS A 73 -0.47 20.40 4.83
N GLU A 74 -0.87 21.58 4.36
CA GLU A 74 -2.20 21.80 3.80
C GLU A 74 -2.46 20.89 2.58
N ASP A 75 -1.49 20.82 1.65
CA ASP A 75 -1.55 19.94 0.49
C ASP A 75 -1.65 18.46 0.91
N TYR A 76 -0.85 18.04 1.90
CA TYR A 76 -0.90 16.68 2.45
C TYR A 76 -2.26 16.34 3.05
N PHE A 77 -2.86 17.22 3.85
CA PHE A 77 -4.17 16.97 4.44
C PHE A 77 -5.26 16.84 3.37
N THR A 78 -5.18 17.63 2.32
CA THR A 78 -6.11 17.53 1.18
C THR A 78 -5.99 16.17 0.50
N LEU A 79 -4.77 15.76 0.15
CA LEU A 79 -4.50 14.45 -0.48
C LEU A 79 -4.93 13.27 0.40
N VAL A 80 -4.70 13.37 1.70
CA VAL A 80 -5.12 12.35 2.67
C VAL A 80 -6.64 12.27 2.78
N ASN A 81 -7.34 13.39 2.81
CA ASN A 81 -8.80 13.38 2.84
C ASN A 81 -9.37 12.74 1.57
N ASP A 82 -8.78 13.02 0.42
CA ASP A 82 -9.23 12.45 -0.85
C ASP A 82 -9.01 10.94 -0.91
N ILE A 83 -7.84 10.44 -0.49
CA ILE A 83 -7.57 8.99 -0.52
C ILE A 83 -8.43 8.23 0.49
N VAL A 84 -8.69 8.79 1.68
CA VAL A 84 -9.55 8.16 2.69
C VAL A 84 -11.01 8.13 2.24
N LYS A 85 -11.50 9.19 1.59
CA LYS A 85 -12.85 9.22 1.00
C LYS A 85 -13.00 8.19 -0.11
N ALA A 86 -12.00 8.06 -0.99
CA ALA A 86 -12.02 7.11 -2.09
C ALA A 86 -11.83 5.65 -1.65
N ALA A 87 -10.96 5.41 -0.66
CA ALA A 87 -10.63 4.10 -0.15
C ALA A 87 -10.45 4.11 1.38
N PRO A 88 -11.54 3.94 2.15
CA PRO A 88 -11.49 3.93 3.62
C PRO A 88 -10.57 2.85 4.22
N SER A 89 -10.30 1.78 3.48
CA SER A 89 -9.34 0.74 3.89
C SER A 89 -7.90 1.25 4.03
N THR A 90 -7.59 2.44 3.50
CA THR A 90 -6.25 3.07 3.61
C THR A 90 -6.02 3.79 4.94
N ILE A 91 -7.06 4.01 5.76
CA ILE A 91 -7.01 4.74 7.05
C ILE A 91 -5.85 4.27 7.96
N PRO A 92 -5.57 2.96 8.15
CA PRO A 92 -4.49 2.53 9.02
C PRO A 92 -3.11 2.99 8.56
N TYR A 93 -2.88 3.05 7.25
CA TYR A 93 -1.61 3.50 6.68
C TYR A 93 -1.45 5.00 6.83
N VAL A 94 -2.48 5.76 6.45
CA VAL A 94 -2.54 7.22 6.62
C VAL A 94 -2.30 7.62 8.07
N THR A 95 -2.94 6.93 9.02
CA THR A 95 -2.79 7.22 10.46
C THR A 95 -1.33 7.06 10.91
N ARG A 96 -0.64 6.01 10.46
CA ARG A 96 0.79 5.78 10.77
C ARG A 96 1.70 6.85 10.16
N ILE A 97 1.39 7.30 8.94
CA ILE A 97 2.12 8.38 8.27
C ILE A 97 1.95 9.67 9.08
N SER A 98 0.71 10.08 9.37
CA SER A 98 0.40 11.29 10.14
C SER A 98 1.05 11.28 11.53
N ASN A 99 1.01 10.16 12.25
CA ASN A 99 1.69 10.04 13.55
C ASN A 99 3.22 10.19 13.44
N SER A 100 3.81 9.69 12.36
CA SER A 100 5.25 9.84 12.10
C SER A 100 5.64 11.28 11.76
N ILE A 101 4.77 12.00 11.05
CA ILE A 101 4.95 13.44 10.74
C ILE A 101 4.83 14.28 12.02
N LEU A 102 3.80 14.03 12.85
CA LEU A 102 3.57 14.76 14.10
C LEU A 102 4.72 14.56 15.11
N SER A 103 5.37 13.40 15.09
CA SER A 103 6.56 13.11 15.92
C SER A 103 7.89 13.58 15.31
N GLY A 104 7.86 14.28 14.17
CA GLY A 104 9.07 14.74 13.46
C GLY A 104 9.91 13.61 12.83
N SER A 105 9.40 12.38 12.82
CA SER A 105 10.07 11.20 12.27
C SER A 105 9.79 11.05 10.77
N PHE A 106 10.16 12.04 9.97
CA PHE A 106 9.86 12.10 8.52
C PHE A 106 10.39 10.89 7.72
N TYR A 107 11.59 10.40 8.04
CA TYR A 107 12.11 9.20 7.38
C TYR A 107 11.25 7.95 7.66
N LYS A 108 10.64 7.85 8.85
CA LYS A 108 9.68 6.79 9.14
C LYS A 108 8.37 7.03 8.39
N ALA A 109 7.91 8.28 8.30
CA ALA A 109 6.72 8.64 7.52
C ALA A 109 6.86 8.22 6.05
N LEU A 110 8.02 8.45 5.43
CA LEU A 110 8.32 8.00 4.07
C LEU A 110 8.21 6.48 3.91
N LYS A 111 8.71 5.71 4.90
CA LYS A 111 8.58 4.25 4.87
C LYS A 111 7.13 3.80 4.95
N GLU A 112 6.31 4.43 5.78
CA GLU A 112 4.87 4.10 5.86
C GLU A 112 4.12 4.53 4.60
N ALA A 113 4.47 5.68 4.00
CA ALA A 113 3.90 6.12 2.73
C ALA A 113 4.24 5.17 1.57
N ARG A 114 5.42 4.55 1.60
CA ARG A 114 5.78 3.51 0.61
C ARG A 114 4.89 2.27 0.73
N LYS A 115 4.54 1.86 1.95
CA LYS A 115 3.59 0.76 2.18
C LYS A 115 2.19 1.10 1.67
N LEU A 116 1.78 2.37 1.78
CA LEU A 116 0.52 2.84 1.21
C LEU A 116 0.51 2.70 -0.32
N ILE A 117 1.61 3.03 -1.01
CA ILE A 117 1.75 2.82 -2.47
C ILE A 117 1.65 1.32 -2.81
N GLU A 118 2.34 0.47 -2.06
CA GLU A 118 2.29 -0.98 -2.26
C GLU A 118 0.87 -1.52 -2.09
N TYR A 119 0.16 -1.07 -1.05
CA TYR A 119 -1.23 -1.43 -0.81
C TYR A 119 -2.18 -0.95 -1.91
N GLU A 120 -2.05 0.29 -2.38
CA GLU A 120 -2.82 0.82 -3.50
C GLU A 120 -2.62 -0.01 -4.77
N GLY A 121 -1.37 -0.41 -5.06
CA GLY A 121 -1.06 -1.30 -6.17
C GLY A 121 -1.76 -2.67 -6.06
N THR A 122 -1.87 -3.23 -4.85
CA THR A 122 -2.64 -4.46 -4.65
C THR A 122 -4.13 -4.25 -4.90
N LEU A 123 -4.72 -3.13 -4.45
CA LEU A 123 -6.15 -2.85 -4.67
C LEU A 123 -6.48 -2.75 -6.16
N ILE A 124 -5.66 -2.02 -6.93
CA ILE A 124 -5.84 -1.88 -8.38
C ILE A 124 -5.77 -3.24 -9.08
N SER A 125 -4.83 -4.10 -8.68
CA SER A 125 -4.65 -5.44 -9.25
C SER A 125 -5.86 -6.37 -9.00
N HIS A 126 -6.47 -6.30 -7.80
CA HIS A 126 -7.64 -7.11 -7.47
C HIS A 126 -8.89 -6.68 -8.27
N VAL A 127 -9.08 -5.38 -8.52
CA VAL A 127 -10.19 -4.87 -9.34
C VAL A 127 -10.07 -5.30 -10.80
N GLN A 128 -8.85 -5.32 -11.36
CA GLN A 128 -8.61 -5.78 -12.73
C GLN A 128 -8.87 -7.29 -12.89
N THR A 129 -8.63 -8.09 -11.84
CA THR A 129 -8.87 -9.54 -11.87
C THR A 129 -10.35 -9.88 -11.70
N GLY A 130 -11.09 -9.11 -10.88
CA GLY A 130 -12.53 -9.34 -10.63
C GLY A 130 -13.48 -8.92 -11.76
N SER A 131 -13.01 -8.16 -12.75
CA SER A 131 -13.83 -7.69 -13.88
C SER A 131 -13.87 -8.65 -15.09
N SER A 132 -13.07 -9.74 -15.07
CA SER A 132 -13.03 -10.72 -16.17
C SER A 132 -13.98 -11.92 -16.01
N GLY A 133 -14.94 -11.87 -15.07
CA GLY A 133 -15.84 -13.01 -14.86
C GLY A 133 -17.11 -12.65 -14.11
N LEU A 134 -18.04 -11.96 -14.77
CA LEU A 134 -19.45 -12.10 -14.41
C LEU A 134 -20.08 -13.18 -15.30
N PRO A 135 -20.57 -14.30 -14.75
CA PRO A 135 -21.45 -15.18 -15.51
C PRO A 135 -22.80 -14.47 -15.70
N GLU A 136 -23.19 -14.26 -16.96
CA GLU A 136 -24.56 -13.89 -17.32
C GLU A 136 -25.52 -14.97 -16.84
N ASN A 137 -26.22 -14.71 -15.73
CA ASN A 137 -27.31 -15.56 -15.29
C ASN A 137 -28.52 -15.34 -16.23
N SER A 138 -28.52 -16.10 -17.32
CA SER A 138 -29.61 -16.17 -18.29
C SER A 138 -30.84 -16.76 -17.63
N THR A 139 -31.83 -15.91 -17.41
CA THR A 139 -33.17 -16.30 -16.96
C THR A 139 -33.96 -16.79 -18.18
N GLY A 140 -34.42 -18.04 -18.18
CA GLY A 140 -35.50 -18.46 -19.08
C GLY A 140 -35.51 -19.92 -19.52
N GLY A 141 -36.59 -20.64 -19.16
CA GLY A 141 -37.26 -21.54 -20.12
C GLY A 141 -37.29 -23.04 -19.84
N SER A 142 -38.28 -23.45 -19.03
CA SER A 142 -39.23 -24.56 -19.30
C SER A 142 -38.72 -25.97 -19.68
N GLY A 143 -38.96 -26.93 -18.79
CA GLY A 143 -38.86 -28.36 -19.05
C GLY A 143 -39.70 -29.18 -18.07
N VAL A 144 -40.98 -29.35 -18.39
CA VAL A 144 -41.93 -30.23 -17.70
C VAL A 144 -41.63 -31.70 -18.04
N THR A 145 -41.48 -32.58 -17.04
CA THR A 145 -42.00 -33.97 -16.99
C THR A 145 -41.97 -34.46 -15.53
N LYS A 146 -43.10 -34.55 -14.81
CA LYS A 146 -44.10 -35.65 -14.75
C LYS A 146 -43.74 -36.80 -13.77
N ARG A 147 -44.26 -36.66 -12.54
CA ARG A 147 -44.92 -37.64 -11.64
C ARG A 147 -44.65 -39.15 -11.78
N ALA A 148 -44.31 -39.77 -10.64
CA ALA A 148 -44.86 -41.01 -10.02
C ALA A 148 -43.71 -41.67 -9.23
N GLY A 149 -43.84 -42.21 -8.02
CA GLY A 149 -44.92 -42.46 -7.08
C GLY A 149 -44.31 -43.24 -5.91
N SER A 150 -44.80 -42.94 -4.69
CA SER A 150 -44.99 -43.85 -3.55
C SER A 150 -43.92 -44.91 -3.20
N GLU A 151 -43.37 -44.86 -2.00
CA GLU A 151 -43.76 -45.80 -0.94
C GLU A 151 -43.15 -45.39 0.42
N SER A 152 -44.02 -45.43 1.41
CA SER A 152 -43.82 -45.16 2.83
C SER A 152 -43.73 -46.48 3.57
N ALA A 153 -42.82 -46.56 4.53
CA ALA A 153 -42.86 -47.39 5.76
C ALA A 153 -41.41 -47.58 6.21
N ASP A 154 -41.05 -47.79 7.46
CA ASP A 154 -41.67 -47.63 8.78
C ASP A 154 -40.59 -48.20 9.73
N GLU A 155 -40.57 -47.72 10.96
CA GLU A 155 -40.01 -48.36 12.16
C GLU A 155 -38.60 -49.00 12.18
N GLY A 156 -37.82 -48.62 13.19
CA GLY A 156 -37.05 -49.64 13.92
C GLY A 156 -35.77 -49.20 14.62
N ARG A 157 -35.89 -48.82 15.89
CA ARG A 157 -34.98 -49.15 17.01
C ARG A 157 -33.52 -48.68 17.00
N SER A 158 -33.25 -47.71 17.87
CA SER A 158 -32.15 -47.75 18.86
C SER A 158 -32.27 -49.00 19.77
N PRO A 159 -31.24 -49.49 20.50
CA PRO A 159 -30.16 -48.70 21.11
C PRO A 159 -28.74 -49.34 21.12
N ALA A 160 -27.81 -48.58 21.72
CA ALA A 160 -26.42 -48.88 22.12
C ALA A 160 -26.29 -50.15 23.02
N PRO A 161 -25.10 -50.65 23.44
CA PRO A 161 -24.04 -49.88 24.14
C PRO A 161 -22.56 -50.28 23.90
N ALA A 162 -21.69 -49.41 24.41
CA ALA A 162 -20.39 -49.62 25.07
C ALA A 162 -19.41 -50.72 24.56
N ASP A 163 -18.18 -50.30 24.25
CA ASP A 163 -17.01 -50.81 24.97
C ASP A 163 -15.85 -49.79 24.94
N GLN A 164 -15.18 -49.65 26.10
CA GLN A 164 -13.94 -48.89 26.30
C GLN A 164 -12.86 -49.89 26.67
N GLY A 165 -11.68 -49.78 26.05
CA GLY A 165 -10.47 -50.50 26.42
C GLY A 165 -9.26 -49.95 25.67
#